data_AF-A0A0E0WBA5-F1
#
_entry.id   AF-A0A0E0WBA5-F1
#
_cell.length_a   1.000
_cell.length_b   1.000
_cell.length_c   1.000
_cell.angle_alpha   90.00
_cell.angle_beta   90.00
_cell.angle_gamma   90.00
#
_symmetry.space_group_name_H-M   'P 1'
#
loop_
_entity.id
_entity.type
_entity.pdbx_description
1 polymer ?
#
loop_
_entity_poly.entity_id
_entity_poly.type
_entity_poly.pdbx_seq_one_letter_code
_entity_poly.pdbx_strand_id
1 'polypeptide(L)'
;MGGIDFVWGNKDYGLEHILQRREGQAIAKGLNEAEAKEYALNVVKSIPEIIEKGIKVDNNGRIAIEYQNIRVGLKDNWKGEKLPNHWVITSYEKLENSESLYSSPLITKSEHLLLNSNEPNPTTNALKTQDLSPLELANAEKLAKLESEKWIKEVVSKKSAEQTKKGIKRDYSDTDLSANQTKALLNNAKIPTSGRDAVIFGKNNLTPEIVEFLHKNNKKMIIEKAYNKELELLKDANFKHPEAVRSSLDHEAITHILKRHGVNSVNVRNGESPITYQDIANYRSFIDGADDIFVDNNHLIAFKQINGYAVVVEQAVNRKSELVLKTMYKSNGDYKDNNTYKKLQDTKPSKGQP
;
A
#
# COMPACT_ATOMS: atom_id res chain seq x y z
N MET A 1 22.13 12.69 15.42
CA MET A 1 22.71 11.36 15.64
C MET A 1 23.41 10.98 14.35
N GLY A 2 24.68 10.57 14.43
CA GLY A 2 25.51 10.31 13.25
C GLY A 2 24.91 9.22 12.35
N GLY A 3 25.07 9.37 11.04
CA GLY A 3 24.66 8.35 10.08
C GLY A 3 25.36 7.03 10.39
N ILE A 4 24.62 5.94 10.24
CA ILE A 4 25.20 4.60 10.31
C ILE A 4 25.72 4.29 8.92
N ASP A 5 27.02 4.45 8.74
CA ASP A 5 27.70 3.98 7.55
C ASP A 5 27.82 2.46 7.65
N PHE A 6 26.98 1.75 6.90
CA PHE A 6 27.19 0.31 6.68
C PHE A 6 28.45 0.16 5.83
N VAL A 7 29.55 -0.21 6.49
CA VAL A 7 30.77 -0.54 5.77
C VAL A 7 30.54 -1.83 5.00
N TRP A 8 30.80 -1.80 3.69
CA TRP A 8 30.90 -3.02 2.88
C TRP A 8 32.06 -3.82 3.45
N GLY A 9 31.75 -4.94 4.11
CA GLY A 9 32.74 -5.78 4.78
C GLY A 9 33.09 -6.98 3.92
N ASN A 10 33.33 -8.13 4.55
CA ASN A 10 33.58 -9.39 3.85
C ASN A 10 32.75 -10.52 4.50
N LYS A 11 32.97 -11.77 4.13
CA LYS A 11 32.31 -12.93 4.76
C LYS A 11 32.44 -13.01 6.30
N ASP A 12 33.40 -12.30 6.89
CA ASP A 12 33.69 -12.32 8.32
C ASP A 12 33.15 -11.10 9.09
N TYR A 13 32.85 -9.96 8.43
CA TYR A 13 32.27 -8.76 9.06
C TYR A 13 31.53 -7.83 8.09
N GLY A 14 30.81 -6.83 8.62
CA GLY A 14 30.12 -5.81 7.81
C GLY A 14 28.86 -6.33 7.11
N LEU A 15 28.41 -5.62 6.07
CA LEU A 15 27.12 -5.89 5.45
C LEU A 15 27.03 -7.28 4.78
N GLU A 16 28.11 -7.71 4.11
CA GLU A 16 28.20 -9.03 3.46
C GLU A 16 28.04 -10.17 4.48
N HIS A 17 28.72 -10.11 5.62
CA HIS A 17 28.57 -11.10 6.69
C HIS A 17 27.14 -11.17 7.22
N ILE A 18 26.47 -10.02 7.39
CA ILE A 18 25.07 -9.98 7.86
C ILE A 18 24.18 -10.68 6.84
N LEU A 19 24.30 -10.35 5.56
CA LEU A 19 23.48 -10.94 4.49
C LEU A 19 23.70 -12.46 4.41
N GLN A 20 24.95 -12.92 4.30
CA GLN A 20 25.28 -14.35 4.24
C GLN A 20 24.78 -15.13 5.45
N ARG A 21 24.87 -14.53 6.65
CA ARG A 21 24.38 -15.16 7.88
C ARG A 21 22.86 -15.25 7.92
N ARG A 22 22.13 -14.25 7.42
CA ARG A 22 20.66 -14.27 7.36
C ARG A 22 20.16 -15.23 6.30
N GLU A 23 20.81 -15.25 5.14
CA GLU A 23 20.54 -16.18 4.05
C GLU A 23 20.73 -17.62 4.55
N GLY A 24 21.89 -17.92 5.16
CA GLY A 24 22.14 -19.24 5.74
C GLY A 24 21.13 -19.64 6.82
N GLN A 25 20.65 -18.69 7.64
CA GLN A 25 19.59 -18.96 8.62
C GLN A 25 18.24 -19.26 7.97
N ALA A 26 17.88 -18.56 6.90
CA ALA A 26 16.66 -18.81 6.14
C ALA A 26 16.71 -20.15 5.42
N ILE A 27 17.85 -20.48 4.78
CA ILE A 27 18.07 -21.79 4.14
C ILE A 27 17.98 -22.91 5.17
N ALA A 28 18.58 -22.74 6.35
CA ALA A 28 18.47 -23.72 7.44
C ALA A 28 17.04 -23.90 7.97
N LYS A 29 16.18 -22.88 7.80
CA LYS A 29 14.73 -22.94 8.09
C LYS A 29 13.89 -23.48 6.91
N GLY A 30 14.53 -23.89 5.80
CA GLY A 30 13.89 -24.53 4.66
C GLY A 30 13.50 -23.60 3.51
N LEU A 31 13.97 -22.34 3.50
CA LEU A 31 13.73 -21.40 2.41
C LEU A 31 14.68 -21.69 1.23
N ASN A 32 14.24 -21.40 0.00
CA ASN A 32 15.10 -21.49 -1.17
C ASN A 32 16.10 -20.32 -1.23
N GLU A 33 17.12 -20.41 -2.10
CA GLU A 33 18.21 -19.42 -2.17
C GLU A 33 17.70 -18.00 -2.49
N ALA A 34 16.69 -17.86 -3.35
CA ALA A 34 16.13 -16.56 -3.71
C ALA A 34 15.33 -15.94 -2.54
N GLU A 35 14.49 -16.73 -1.89
CA GLU A 35 13.73 -16.33 -0.71
C GLU A 35 14.65 -15.99 0.48
N ALA A 36 15.74 -16.74 0.63
CA ALA A 36 16.73 -16.50 1.67
C ALA A 36 17.50 -15.19 1.46
N LYS A 37 17.82 -14.85 0.21
CA LYS A 37 18.41 -13.56 -0.16
C LYS A 37 17.44 -12.40 0.07
N GLU A 38 16.17 -12.58 -0.29
CA GLU A 38 15.13 -11.57 -0.04
C GLU A 38 14.92 -11.35 1.46
N TYR A 39 14.85 -12.43 2.25
CA TYR A 39 14.79 -12.36 3.71
C TYR A 39 16.01 -11.62 4.29
N ALA A 40 17.21 -11.95 3.84
CA ALA A 40 18.43 -11.30 4.29
C ALA A 40 18.42 -9.79 4.02
N LEU A 41 17.95 -9.39 2.83
CA LEU A 41 17.85 -8.00 2.43
C LEU A 41 16.80 -7.24 3.25
N ASN A 42 15.66 -7.86 3.54
CA ASN A 42 14.61 -7.26 4.36
C ASN A 42 15.07 -7.03 5.80
N VAL A 43 15.82 -7.96 6.38
CA VAL A 43 16.42 -7.77 7.71
C VAL A 43 17.40 -6.59 7.73
N VAL A 44 18.22 -6.42 6.69
CA VAL A 44 19.13 -5.28 6.58
C VAL A 44 18.35 -3.97 6.47
N LYS A 45 17.31 -3.93 5.63
CA LYS A 45 16.46 -2.75 5.42
C LYS A 45 15.72 -2.31 6.68
N SER A 46 15.44 -3.22 7.61
CA SER A 46 14.79 -2.87 8.89
C SER A 46 15.76 -2.32 9.95
N ILE A 47 17.09 -2.47 9.80
CA ILE A 47 18.06 -2.02 10.82
C ILE A 47 17.95 -0.52 11.14
N PRO A 48 17.85 0.41 10.17
CA PRO A 48 17.68 1.82 10.47
C PRO A 48 16.45 2.10 11.32
N GLU A 49 15.32 1.46 10.98
CA GLU A 49 14.07 1.60 11.72
C GLU A 49 14.19 1.02 13.14
N ILE A 50 14.83 -0.14 13.30
CA ILE A 50 15.09 -0.74 14.62
C ILE A 50 15.95 0.18 15.48
N ILE A 51 16.94 0.85 14.89
CA ILE A 51 17.82 1.76 15.63
C ILE A 51 17.10 3.06 16.01
N GLU A 52 16.22 3.55 15.14
CA GLU A 52 15.42 4.76 15.40
C GLU A 52 14.31 4.53 16.42
N LYS A 53 13.62 3.39 16.34
CA LYS A 53 12.38 3.12 17.11
C LYS A 53 12.57 2.10 18.23
N GLY A 54 13.69 1.38 18.26
CA GLY A 54 13.93 0.30 19.20
C GLY A 54 14.36 0.76 20.58
N ILE A 55 14.26 -0.17 21.53
CA ILE A 55 14.62 0.05 22.93
C ILE A 55 16.07 -0.37 23.13
N LYS A 56 16.90 0.53 23.67
CA LYS A 56 18.28 0.21 24.05
C LYS A 56 18.29 -0.75 25.24
N VAL A 57 18.98 -1.88 25.09
CA VAL A 57 19.18 -2.90 26.12
C VAL A 57 20.69 -3.04 26.36
N ASP A 58 21.12 -2.97 27.62
CA ASP A 58 22.50 -3.25 28.02
C ASP A 58 22.53 -4.58 28.78
N ASN A 59 23.46 -5.46 28.42
CA ASN A 59 23.73 -6.69 29.16
C ASN A 59 25.25 -6.90 29.25
N ASN A 60 25.82 -6.59 30.42
CA ASN A 60 27.26 -6.70 30.71
C ASN A 60 28.17 -5.98 29.67
N GLY A 61 27.84 -4.73 29.31
CA GLY A 61 28.67 -3.90 28.43
C GLY A 61 28.49 -4.19 26.94
N ARG A 62 27.49 -5.02 26.58
CA ARG A 62 27.06 -5.22 25.19
C ARG A 62 25.78 -4.45 24.95
N ILE A 63 25.90 -3.34 24.23
CA ILE A 63 24.75 -2.52 23.85
C ILE A 63 23.99 -3.24 22.74
N ALA A 64 22.69 -3.38 22.90
CA ALA A 64 21.79 -3.85 21.86
C ALA A 64 20.58 -2.92 21.75
N ILE A 65 19.90 -2.98 20.61
CA ILE A 65 18.65 -2.28 20.36
C ILE A 65 17.62 -3.32 19.93
N GLU A 66 16.48 -3.35 20.61
CA GLU A 66 15.43 -4.34 20.38
C GLU A 66 14.16 -3.67 19.83
N TYR A 67 13.63 -4.21 18.73
CA TYR A 67 12.39 -3.74 18.10
C TYR A 67 11.73 -4.90 17.33
N GLN A 68 10.44 -5.14 17.57
CA GLN A 68 9.63 -6.15 16.86
C GLN A 68 10.33 -7.52 16.66
N ASN A 69 10.68 -8.20 17.76
CA ASN A 69 11.36 -9.51 17.80
C ASN A 69 12.78 -9.56 17.19
N ILE A 70 13.30 -8.43 16.75
CA ILE A 70 14.65 -8.30 16.20
C ILE A 70 15.53 -7.59 17.21
N ARG A 71 16.73 -8.14 17.42
CA ARG A 71 17.76 -7.57 18.27
C ARG A 71 18.97 -7.18 17.43
N VAL A 72 19.35 -5.91 17.51
CA VAL A 72 20.52 -5.33 16.85
C VAL A 72 21.58 -5.04 17.91
N GLY A 73 22.61 -5.89 18.00
CA GLY A 73 23.78 -5.68 18.84
C GLY A 73 24.75 -4.66 18.23
N LEU A 74 25.20 -3.71 19.05
CA LEU A 74 26.22 -2.71 18.76
C LEU A 74 27.48 -3.04 19.57
N LYS A 75 28.59 -3.32 18.87
CA LYS A 75 29.87 -3.70 19.51
C LYS A 75 30.97 -2.74 19.11
N ASP A 76 31.72 -2.23 20.09
CA ASP A 76 32.85 -1.30 19.90
C ASP A 76 34.21 -2.02 19.77
N ASN A 77 34.21 -3.35 19.75
CA ASN A 77 35.40 -4.18 19.72
C ASN A 77 35.25 -5.43 18.83
N TRP A 78 36.35 -5.87 18.22
CA TRP A 78 36.43 -7.05 17.36
C TRP A 78 37.48 -8.03 17.91
N LYS A 79 37.10 -9.30 18.14
CA LYS A 79 37.97 -10.33 18.74
C LYS A 79 38.74 -9.90 20.02
N GLY A 80 38.23 -8.91 20.76
CA GLY A 80 38.86 -8.38 21.97
C GLY A 80 39.65 -7.08 21.76
N GLU A 81 39.89 -6.68 20.52
CA GLU A 81 40.55 -5.42 20.17
C GLU A 81 39.54 -4.29 19.99
N LYS A 82 39.80 -3.14 20.62
CA LYS A 82 38.92 -1.97 20.60
C LYS A 82 39.04 -1.25 19.26
N LEU A 83 37.92 -0.99 18.60
CA LEU A 83 37.91 -0.32 17.30
C LEU A 83 38.05 1.20 17.48
N PRO A 84 39.04 1.84 16.85
CA PRO A 84 39.18 3.29 16.90
C PRO A 84 38.12 3.91 15.97
N ASN A 85 36.98 4.27 16.56
CA ASN A 85 35.85 5.01 15.96
C ASN A 85 34.84 4.21 15.13
N HIS A 86 34.75 2.88 15.27
CA HIS A 86 33.82 2.06 14.50
C HIS A 86 32.98 1.11 15.37
N TRP A 87 31.71 0.91 15.01
CA TRP A 87 30.80 -0.04 15.64
C TRP A 87 30.54 -1.22 14.69
N VAL A 88 30.63 -2.44 15.21
CA VAL A 88 30.18 -3.66 14.52
C VAL A 88 28.70 -3.87 14.85
N ILE A 89 27.87 -3.95 13.81
CA ILE A 89 26.44 -4.20 13.94
C ILE A 89 26.16 -5.69 13.70
N THR A 90 25.42 -6.31 14.61
CA THR A 90 24.96 -7.70 14.47
C THR A 90 23.47 -7.75 14.73
N SER A 91 22.65 -8.19 13.77
CA SER A 91 21.23 -8.46 14.02
C SER A 91 21.03 -9.92 14.44
N TYR A 92 19.98 -10.27 15.17
CA TYR A 92 19.46 -11.64 15.31
C TYR A 92 17.99 -11.63 15.73
N GLU A 93 17.25 -12.66 15.33
CA GLU A 93 15.92 -12.92 15.85
C GLU A 93 16.03 -13.60 17.22
N LYS A 94 15.29 -13.13 18.21
CA LYS A 94 15.13 -13.86 19.48
C LYS A 94 14.20 -15.05 19.25
N LEU A 95 14.62 -16.24 19.64
CA LEU A 95 13.74 -17.40 19.76
C LEU A 95 13.13 -17.36 21.18
N GLU A 96 11.87 -16.99 21.32
CA GLU A 96 11.21 -17.02 22.64
C GLU A 96 10.57 -18.39 22.90
N ASN A 97 11.22 -19.18 23.75
CA ASN A 97 10.49 -19.90 24.79
C ASN A 97 10.39 -18.95 25.99
N SER A 98 9.18 -18.86 26.58
CA SER A 98 8.75 -18.03 27.73
C SER A 98 8.29 -16.59 27.44
N GLU A 99 6.96 -16.44 27.46
CA GLU A 99 6.17 -15.26 27.89
C GLU A 99 6.61 -13.87 27.42
N SER A 100 6.26 -13.51 26.17
CA SER A 100 6.03 -12.11 25.81
C SER A 100 4.81 -11.96 24.88
N LEU A 101 4.08 -10.85 25.02
CA LEU A 101 2.80 -10.54 24.35
C LEU A 101 2.94 -10.14 22.87
N TYR A 102 4.05 -10.47 22.20
CA TYR A 102 4.25 -10.22 20.77
C TYR A 102 4.82 -11.48 20.08
N SER A 103 3.99 -12.53 20.03
CA SER A 103 4.24 -13.65 19.12
C SER A 103 3.54 -13.40 17.79
N SER A 104 4.30 -12.96 16.80
CA SER A 104 4.01 -13.24 15.39
C SER A 104 5.36 -13.50 14.70
N PRO A 105 5.60 -14.69 14.16
CA PRO A 105 6.77 -14.92 13.32
C PRO A 105 6.59 -14.16 12.01
N LEU A 106 7.65 -13.48 11.56
CA LEU A 106 7.70 -12.65 10.35
C LEU A 106 7.61 -13.44 9.02
N ILE A 107 7.17 -14.71 9.06
CA ILE A 107 7.00 -15.52 7.86
C ILE A 107 5.62 -16.17 7.94
N THR A 108 4.61 -15.50 7.40
CA THR A 108 3.45 -16.21 6.86
C THR A 108 3.80 -16.57 5.42
N LYS A 109 3.89 -17.89 5.21
CA LYS A 109 3.99 -18.60 3.94
C LYS A 109 3.40 -17.80 2.77
N SER A 110 4.24 -17.46 1.79
CA SER A 110 3.82 -17.12 0.44
C SER A 110 3.26 -18.37 -0.24
N GLU A 111 1.95 -18.57 -0.17
CA GLU A 111 1.24 -19.35 -1.17
C GLU A 111 1.15 -18.50 -2.45
N HIS A 112 1.98 -18.84 -3.43
CA HIS A 112 1.54 -19.12 -4.80
C HIS A 112 2.72 -19.73 -5.57
N LEU A 113 2.90 -21.03 -5.35
CA LEU A 113 3.36 -21.93 -6.41
C LEU A 113 2.31 -21.90 -7.52
N LEU A 114 2.71 -21.62 -8.76
CA LEU A 114 2.15 -22.29 -9.93
C LEU A 114 3.30 -22.68 -10.90
N LEU A 115 3.18 -23.92 -11.37
CA LEU A 115 4.18 -24.83 -11.93
C LEU A 115 4.49 -24.65 -13.44
N ASN A 116 5.68 -25.14 -13.84
CA ASN A 116 6.08 -25.83 -15.11
C ASN A 116 6.01 -25.03 -16.44
N SER A 117 6.90 -25.17 -17.44
CA SER A 117 8.06 -26.04 -17.71
C SER A 117 8.81 -25.54 -18.97
N ASN A 118 10.13 -25.80 -19.02
CA ASN A 118 11.07 -25.89 -20.17
C ASN A 118 11.69 -24.60 -20.79
N GLU A 119 13.00 -24.47 -20.57
CA GLU A 119 14.00 -23.63 -21.30
C GLU A 119 14.07 -23.94 -22.82
N PRO A 120 14.74 -23.11 -23.69
CA PRO A 120 15.79 -22.10 -23.41
C PRO A 120 15.66 -20.72 -24.10
N ASN A 121 16.48 -19.78 -23.62
CA ASN A 121 16.77 -18.40 -24.07
C ASN A 121 17.15 -18.29 -25.58
N PRO A 122 17.13 -17.10 -26.25
CA PRO A 122 18.10 -16.03 -25.97
C PRO A 122 17.72 -14.54 -26.29
N THR A 123 18.41 -13.62 -25.59
CA THR A 123 18.77 -12.22 -25.96
C THR A 123 17.70 -11.22 -26.44
N THR A 124 17.58 -10.07 -25.75
CA THR A 124 18.06 -8.74 -26.21
C THR A 124 17.91 -7.68 -25.10
N ASN A 125 19.03 -7.13 -24.63
CA ASN A 125 19.23 -5.84 -23.94
C ASN A 125 18.44 -5.51 -22.67
N ALA A 126 18.82 -6.11 -21.53
CA ALA A 126 18.56 -5.54 -20.21
C ALA A 126 19.52 -4.37 -19.94
N LEU A 127 18.97 -3.17 -19.84
CA LEU A 127 19.63 -2.00 -19.27
C LEU A 127 20.14 -2.35 -17.87
N LYS A 128 21.42 -2.07 -17.63
CA LYS A 128 22.11 -2.22 -16.34
C LYS A 128 21.35 -1.46 -15.24
N THR A 129 20.63 -2.17 -14.37
CA THR A 129 20.30 -1.66 -13.04
C THR A 129 21.57 -1.82 -12.21
N GLN A 130 22.37 -0.77 -12.14
CA GLN A 130 23.49 -0.70 -11.21
C GLN A 130 22.93 -0.67 -9.79
N ASP A 131 23.43 -1.55 -8.92
CA ASP A 131 23.13 -1.55 -7.48
C ASP A 131 23.58 -0.21 -6.87
N LEU A 132 22.63 0.72 -6.71
CA LEU A 132 22.87 2.02 -6.07
C LEU A 132 23.05 1.82 -4.56
N SER A 133 24.09 2.43 -4.01
CA SER A 133 24.37 2.47 -2.57
C SER A 133 23.24 3.18 -1.79
N PRO A 134 23.09 2.94 -0.48
CA PRO A 134 22.08 3.61 0.34
C PRO A 134 22.14 5.15 0.28
N LEU A 135 23.34 5.71 0.09
CA LEU A 135 23.54 7.15 -0.07
C LEU A 135 23.02 7.63 -1.44
N GLU A 136 23.21 6.85 -2.49
CA GLU A 136 22.68 7.13 -3.83
C GLU A 136 21.15 7.00 -3.86
N LEU A 137 20.57 6.03 -3.14
CA LEU A 137 19.11 5.92 -2.97
C LEU A 137 18.55 7.12 -2.20
N ALA A 138 19.16 7.50 -1.08
CA ALA A 138 18.71 8.67 -0.31
C ALA A 138 18.85 9.98 -1.13
N ASN A 139 19.91 10.11 -1.93
CA ASN A 139 20.09 11.23 -2.84
C ASN A 139 19.05 11.20 -3.96
N ALA A 140 18.74 10.04 -4.54
CA ALA A 140 17.69 9.88 -5.55
C ALA A 140 16.30 10.21 -4.99
N GLU A 141 15.96 9.76 -3.79
CA GLU A 141 14.71 10.12 -3.11
C GLU A 141 14.62 11.62 -2.83
N LYS A 142 15.71 12.22 -2.35
CA LYS A 142 15.78 13.67 -2.11
C LYS A 142 15.65 14.48 -3.39
N LEU A 143 16.28 14.03 -4.48
CA LEU A 143 16.16 14.65 -5.80
C LEU A 143 14.75 14.50 -6.35
N ALA A 144 14.15 13.30 -6.29
CA ALA A 144 12.78 13.07 -6.70
C ALA A 144 11.79 13.92 -5.91
N LYS A 145 12.02 14.08 -4.59
CA LYS A 145 11.23 14.98 -3.75
C LYS A 145 11.41 16.44 -4.19
N LEU A 146 12.64 16.89 -4.42
CA LEU A 146 12.93 18.25 -4.88
C LEU A 146 12.28 18.54 -6.25
N GLU A 147 12.36 17.59 -7.18
CA GLU A 147 11.71 17.68 -8.49
C GLU A 147 10.20 17.74 -8.36
N SER A 148 9.60 16.91 -7.49
CA SER A 148 8.16 16.97 -7.21
C SER A 148 7.75 18.32 -6.60
N GLU A 149 8.55 18.88 -5.69
CA GLU A 149 8.29 20.19 -5.09
C GLU A 149 8.43 21.34 -6.11
N LYS A 150 9.44 21.27 -6.99
CA LYS A 150 9.61 22.22 -8.10
C LYS A 150 8.43 22.15 -9.07
N TRP A 151 8.04 20.94 -9.45
CA TRP A 151 6.90 20.70 -10.33
C TRP A 151 5.60 21.21 -9.71
N ILE A 152 5.35 20.92 -8.42
CA ILE A 152 4.19 21.48 -7.70
C ILE A 152 4.23 22.99 -7.67
N LYS A 153 5.39 23.60 -7.39
CA LYS A 153 5.54 25.06 -7.42
C LYS A 153 5.24 25.59 -8.82
N GLU A 154 5.68 24.96 -9.88
CA GLU A 154 5.36 25.37 -11.25
C GLU A 154 3.85 25.25 -11.55
N VAL A 155 3.24 24.12 -11.19
CA VAL A 155 1.80 23.87 -11.37
C VAL A 155 0.95 24.86 -10.56
N VAL A 156 1.42 25.27 -9.38
CA VAL A 156 0.74 26.22 -8.48
C VAL A 156 1.08 27.69 -8.79
N SER A 157 2.26 27.98 -9.37
CA SER A 157 2.83 29.32 -9.59
C SER A 157 2.79 29.82 -11.02
N LYS A 158 2.09 29.15 -11.96
CA LYS A 158 1.69 29.76 -13.26
C LYS A 158 0.71 30.92 -13.05
N LYS A 159 1.23 31.99 -12.46
CA LYS A 159 0.72 33.35 -12.29
C LYS A 159 1.79 34.28 -12.85
N SER A 160 1.67 34.59 -14.14
CA SER A 160 2.05 35.88 -14.76
C SER A 160 2.06 35.69 -16.28
N ALA A 161 0.98 36.14 -16.91
CA ALA A 161 0.75 36.45 -18.33
C ALA A 161 -0.47 35.71 -18.92
N GLU A 162 -1.41 36.53 -19.39
CA GLU A 162 -2.61 36.26 -20.18
C GLU A 162 -3.68 35.25 -19.68
N GLN A 163 -4.72 35.85 -19.09
CA GLN A 163 -6.15 35.64 -19.40
C GLN A 163 -6.84 34.29 -19.09
N THR A 164 -7.67 34.33 -18.03
CA THR A 164 -8.95 33.63 -17.86
C THR A 164 -9.00 32.08 -17.87
N LYS A 165 -9.34 31.50 -16.68
CA LYS A 165 -9.92 30.15 -16.44
C LYS A 165 -9.06 28.87 -16.36
N LYS A 166 -7.73 28.89 -16.27
CA LYS A 166 -6.97 27.67 -15.89
C LYS A 166 -6.04 27.92 -14.69
N GLY A 167 -6.66 27.92 -13.50
CA GLY A 167 -5.94 27.66 -12.25
C GLY A 167 -5.37 26.25 -12.22
N ILE A 168 -4.68 25.89 -11.12
CA ILE A 168 -4.17 24.55 -10.78
C ILE A 168 -4.95 23.48 -11.54
N LYS A 169 -4.28 22.69 -12.40
CA LYS A 169 -4.93 21.58 -13.12
C LYS A 169 -5.73 20.78 -12.08
N ARG A 170 -7.06 20.81 -12.19
CA ARG A 170 -7.98 20.23 -11.19
C ARG A 170 -8.37 18.80 -11.50
N ASP A 171 -7.88 18.28 -12.61
CA ASP A 171 -8.18 16.96 -13.11
C ASP A 171 -6.92 16.41 -13.77
N TYR A 172 -6.36 15.36 -13.18
CA TYR A 172 -5.16 14.64 -13.63
C TYR A 172 -5.52 13.27 -14.22
N SER A 173 -6.79 13.01 -14.54
CA SER A 173 -7.22 11.73 -15.11
C SER A 173 -6.58 11.40 -16.46
N ASP A 174 -6.07 12.42 -17.16
CA ASP A 174 -5.35 12.34 -18.43
C ASP A 174 -3.81 12.38 -18.26
N THR A 175 -3.32 12.36 -17.02
CA THR A 175 -1.90 12.53 -16.69
C THR A 175 -1.41 11.31 -15.95
N ASP A 176 -0.32 10.71 -16.39
CA ASP A 176 0.34 9.65 -15.64
C ASP A 176 1.32 10.27 -14.63
N LEU A 177 0.85 10.42 -13.40
CA LEU A 177 1.64 10.94 -12.30
C LEU A 177 2.51 9.82 -11.72
N SER A 178 3.80 10.10 -11.50
CA SER A 178 4.62 9.22 -10.69
C SER A 178 4.10 9.14 -9.26
N ALA A 179 4.42 8.04 -8.56
CA ALA A 179 4.03 7.86 -7.16
C ALA A 179 4.47 9.05 -6.28
N ASN A 180 5.68 9.59 -6.52
CA ASN A 180 6.20 10.73 -5.80
C ASN A 180 5.41 12.02 -6.07
N GLN A 181 5.04 12.29 -7.32
CA GLN A 181 4.17 13.44 -7.66
C GLN A 181 2.80 13.30 -7.00
N THR A 182 2.17 12.12 -7.06
CA THR A 182 0.86 11.86 -6.43
C THR A 182 0.92 12.07 -4.91
N LYS A 183 1.93 11.50 -4.24
CA LYS A 183 2.15 11.70 -2.80
C LYS A 183 2.39 13.17 -2.45
N ALA A 184 3.17 13.89 -3.25
CA ALA A 184 3.47 15.29 -3.01
C ALA A 184 2.23 16.17 -3.17
N LEU A 185 1.37 15.89 -4.15
CA LEU A 185 0.07 16.55 -4.31
C LEU A 185 -0.86 16.28 -3.12
N LEU A 186 -0.96 15.02 -2.67
CA LEU A 186 -1.79 14.61 -1.52
C LEU A 186 -1.31 15.19 -0.18
N ASN A 187 -0.01 15.50 -0.06
CA ASN A 187 0.56 16.14 1.13
C ASN A 187 0.42 17.66 1.14
N ASN A 188 0.09 18.28 0.01
CA ASN A 188 0.02 19.73 -0.09
C ASN A 188 -1.30 20.26 0.47
N ALA A 189 -1.23 20.99 1.59
CA ALA A 189 -2.41 21.58 2.24
C ALA A 189 -3.17 22.60 1.36
N LYS A 190 -2.56 23.16 0.31
CA LYS A 190 -3.22 24.07 -0.64
C LYS A 190 -4.04 23.34 -1.69
N ILE A 191 -3.88 22.01 -1.80
CA ILE A 191 -4.58 21.20 -2.79
C ILE A 191 -5.75 20.51 -2.10
N PRO A 192 -6.99 20.94 -2.37
CA PRO A 192 -8.16 20.32 -1.75
C PRO A 192 -8.34 18.89 -2.27
N THR A 193 -8.55 17.95 -1.35
CA THR A 193 -8.88 16.54 -1.63
C THR A 193 -10.32 16.19 -1.25
N SER A 194 -11.15 17.21 -0.99
CA SER A 194 -12.58 17.05 -0.70
C SER A 194 -13.38 18.30 -1.08
N GLY A 195 -14.69 18.12 -1.26
CA GLY A 195 -15.62 19.21 -1.59
C GLY A 195 -15.54 19.66 -3.06
N ARG A 196 -16.18 20.81 -3.37
CA ARG A 196 -16.41 21.26 -4.75
C ARG A 196 -15.13 21.48 -5.54
N ASP A 197 -14.11 22.04 -4.89
CA ASP A 197 -12.84 22.40 -5.54
C ASP A 197 -11.82 21.27 -5.54
N ALA A 198 -12.18 20.07 -5.06
CA ALA A 198 -11.27 18.96 -4.96
C ALA A 198 -10.63 18.59 -6.31
N VAL A 199 -9.34 18.32 -6.26
CA VAL A 199 -8.56 17.84 -7.40
C VAL A 199 -8.88 16.38 -7.65
N ILE A 200 -9.21 16.04 -8.90
CA ILE A 200 -9.37 14.67 -9.38
C ILE A 200 -8.00 14.15 -9.79
N PHE A 201 -7.60 13.00 -9.26
CA PHE A 201 -6.29 12.43 -9.53
C PHE A 201 -6.29 11.44 -10.69
N GLY A 202 -7.38 10.75 -10.99
CA GLY A 202 -7.45 9.71 -12.00
C GLY A 202 -7.22 8.31 -11.43
N LYS A 203 -7.96 7.32 -11.96
CA LYS A 203 -7.81 5.91 -11.60
C LYS A 203 -6.45 5.32 -11.99
N ASN A 204 -5.86 5.81 -13.09
CA ASN A 204 -4.50 5.46 -13.52
C ASN A 204 -3.43 5.81 -12.47
N ASN A 205 -3.68 6.83 -11.63
CA ASN A 205 -2.76 7.27 -10.59
C ASN A 205 -3.03 6.65 -9.21
N LEU A 206 -4.06 5.80 -9.09
CA LEU A 206 -4.36 5.05 -7.87
C LEU A 206 -3.63 3.70 -7.92
N THR A 207 -2.35 3.69 -7.56
CA THR A 207 -1.55 2.46 -7.48
C THR A 207 -1.62 1.84 -6.08
N PRO A 208 -1.22 0.57 -5.87
CA PRO A 208 -1.21 -0.06 -4.54
C PRO A 208 -0.35 0.72 -3.53
N GLU A 209 0.77 1.27 -4.00
CA GLU A 209 1.66 2.12 -3.22
C GLU A 209 0.96 3.42 -2.77
N ILE A 210 0.13 4.01 -3.64
CA ILE A 210 -0.68 5.19 -3.28
C ILE A 210 -1.78 4.81 -2.28
N VAL A 211 -2.45 3.68 -2.45
CA VAL A 211 -3.44 3.19 -1.46
C VAL A 211 -2.79 2.98 -0.10
N GLU A 212 -1.63 2.34 -0.04
CA GLU A 212 -0.87 2.17 1.19
C GLU A 212 -0.49 3.52 1.80
N PHE A 213 -0.05 4.48 0.97
CA PHE A 213 0.25 5.83 1.42
C PHE A 213 -0.98 6.53 2.02
N LEU A 214 -2.16 6.41 1.38
CA LEU A 214 -3.41 6.96 1.91
C LEU A 214 -3.75 6.37 3.28
N HIS A 215 -3.59 5.04 3.39
CA HIS A 215 -3.83 4.30 4.62
C HIS A 215 -2.88 4.72 5.74
N LYS A 216 -1.57 4.76 5.51
CA LYS A 216 -0.57 5.04 6.54
C LYS A 216 -0.54 6.51 6.99
N ASN A 217 -0.98 7.44 6.14
CA ASN A 217 -0.80 8.88 6.37
C ASN A 217 -2.13 9.64 6.61
N ASN A 218 -3.22 8.91 6.86
CA ASN A 218 -4.55 9.46 7.07
C ASN A 218 -4.94 10.47 5.95
N LYS A 219 -4.83 10.02 4.70
CA LYS A 219 -5.13 10.86 3.52
C LYS A 219 -6.40 10.39 2.82
N LYS A 220 -6.88 11.28 1.95
CA LYS A 220 -8.00 11.06 1.06
C LYS A 220 -7.61 11.46 -0.36
N MET A 221 -8.11 10.70 -1.33
CA MET A 221 -7.93 10.95 -2.76
C MET A 221 -9.30 10.97 -3.45
N ILE A 222 -9.47 11.90 -4.38
CA ILE A 222 -10.57 11.87 -5.34
C ILE A 222 -10.08 11.15 -6.60
N ILE A 223 -10.79 10.12 -7.01
CA ILE A 223 -10.33 9.20 -8.05
C ILE A 223 -10.79 9.68 -9.41
N GLU A 224 -12.09 9.79 -9.62
CA GLU A 224 -12.69 10.19 -10.90
C GLU A 224 -14.06 10.84 -10.67
N LYS A 225 -14.63 11.42 -11.73
CA LYS A 225 -16.04 11.80 -11.71
C LYS A 225 -16.92 10.57 -11.83
N ALA A 226 -18.07 10.57 -11.17
CA ALA A 226 -19.04 9.51 -11.33
C ALA A 226 -19.59 9.49 -12.77
N TYR A 227 -19.82 8.30 -13.32
CA TYR A 227 -20.35 8.12 -14.67
C TYR A 227 -21.87 8.30 -14.71
N ASN A 228 -22.43 8.61 -15.88
CA ASN A 228 -23.87 8.83 -16.05
C ASN A 228 -24.73 7.67 -15.52
N LYS A 229 -24.30 6.41 -15.73
CA LYS A 229 -25.02 5.23 -15.24
C LYS A 229 -25.11 5.19 -13.71
N GLU A 230 -24.05 5.56 -13.00
CA GLU A 230 -24.04 5.62 -11.54
C GLU A 230 -24.98 6.74 -11.04
N LEU A 231 -24.97 7.88 -11.73
CA LEU A 231 -25.83 9.02 -11.41
C LEU A 231 -27.32 8.72 -11.65
N GLU A 232 -27.64 7.98 -12.71
CA GLU A 232 -29.01 7.51 -12.99
C GLU A 232 -29.52 6.58 -11.88
N LEU A 233 -28.68 5.64 -11.44
CA LEU A 233 -29.00 4.73 -10.33
C LEU A 233 -29.19 5.49 -9.01
N LEU A 234 -28.43 6.58 -8.80
CA LEU A 234 -28.44 7.38 -7.59
C LEU A 234 -29.22 8.70 -7.73
N LYS A 235 -30.19 8.76 -8.64
CA LYS A 235 -31.03 9.97 -8.83
C LYS A 235 -31.73 10.42 -7.55
N ASP A 236 -32.15 9.46 -6.72
CA ASP A 236 -32.88 9.72 -5.47
C ASP A 236 -31.92 10.06 -4.30
N ALA A 237 -30.60 9.98 -4.53
CA ALA A 237 -29.59 10.35 -3.56
C ALA A 237 -29.46 11.88 -3.39
N ASN A 238 -30.24 12.72 -4.09
CA ASN A 238 -30.37 14.16 -3.81
C ASN A 238 -29.04 14.89 -3.57
N PHE A 239 -28.07 14.70 -4.46
CA PHE A 239 -26.76 15.34 -4.35
C PHE A 239 -26.89 16.87 -4.39
N LYS A 240 -26.10 17.55 -3.56
CA LYS A 240 -26.06 19.02 -3.56
C LYS A 240 -25.57 19.60 -4.89
N HIS A 241 -24.65 18.89 -5.55
CA HIS A 241 -24.07 19.22 -6.85
C HIS A 241 -24.02 17.95 -7.73
N PRO A 242 -25.16 17.55 -8.34
CA PRO A 242 -25.25 16.32 -9.13
C PRO A 242 -24.30 16.27 -10.32
N GLU A 243 -23.97 17.43 -10.90
CA GLU A 243 -23.04 17.60 -12.03
C GLU A 243 -21.57 17.41 -11.66
N ALA A 244 -21.26 17.38 -10.36
CA ALA A 244 -19.90 17.37 -9.84
C ALA A 244 -19.66 16.23 -8.85
N VAL A 245 -20.44 15.14 -8.95
CA VAL A 245 -20.25 13.95 -8.11
C VAL A 245 -18.94 13.25 -8.46
N ARG A 246 -18.20 12.84 -7.44
CA ARG A 246 -16.88 12.21 -7.62
C ARG A 246 -16.69 11.01 -6.71
N SER A 247 -16.02 9.98 -7.22
CA SER A 247 -15.61 8.84 -6.40
C SER A 247 -14.37 9.17 -5.59
N SER A 248 -14.35 8.70 -4.35
CA SER A 248 -13.29 9.02 -3.40
C SER A 248 -12.93 7.84 -2.51
N LEU A 249 -11.66 7.80 -2.15
CA LEU A 249 -11.07 6.80 -1.28
C LEU A 249 -10.35 7.50 -0.14
N ASP A 250 -10.68 7.13 1.09
CA ASP A 250 -10.06 7.67 2.29
C ASP A 250 -9.46 6.57 3.17
N HIS A 251 -8.64 7.01 4.12
CA HIS A 251 -8.04 6.17 5.14
C HIS A 251 -9.06 5.30 5.89
N GLU A 252 -10.21 5.84 6.29
CA GLU A 252 -11.21 5.12 7.08
C GLU A 252 -11.74 3.90 6.33
N ALA A 253 -12.04 4.07 5.03
CA ALA A 253 -12.46 2.98 4.15
C ALA A 253 -11.39 1.89 4.05
N ILE A 254 -10.14 2.27 3.79
CA ILE A 254 -9.03 1.32 3.64
C ILE A 254 -8.81 0.55 4.95
N THR A 255 -8.79 1.26 6.08
CA THR A 255 -8.65 0.64 7.41
C THR A 255 -9.78 -0.33 7.71
N HIS A 256 -11.04 0.04 7.41
CA HIS A 256 -12.18 -0.85 7.60
C HIS A 256 -12.04 -2.12 6.75
N ILE A 257 -11.75 -1.97 5.46
CA ILE A 257 -11.59 -3.08 4.51
C ILE A 257 -10.49 -4.02 4.97
N LEU A 258 -9.28 -3.52 5.26
CA LEU A 258 -8.15 -4.37 5.63
C LEU A 258 -8.34 -5.01 7.00
N LYS A 259 -9.01 -4.35 7.94
CA LYS A 259 -9.34 -4.93 9.25
C LYS A 259 -10.31 -6.11 9.12
N ARG A 260 -11.30 -6.00 8.25
CA ARG A 260 -12.39 -7.00 8.10
C ARG A 260 -12.07 -8.09 7.09
N HIS A 261 -11.38 -7.74 6.01
CA HIS A 261 -11.17 -8.59 4.83
C HIS A 261 -9.71 -8.62 4.36
N GLY A 262 -8.78 -7.94 5.04
CA GLY A 262 -7.36 -8.01 4.70
C GLY A 262 -6.73 -9.36 5.02
N VAL A 263 -5.52 -9.61 4.51
CA VAL A 263 -4.77 -10.88 4.67
C VAL A 263 -4.71 -11.42 6.11
N ASN A 264 -4.66 -10.52 7.11
CA ASN A 264 -4.56 -10.89 8.52
C ASN A 264 -5.90 -10.88 9.27
N SER A 265 -7.01 -10.61 8.57
CA SER A 265 -8.33 -10.45 9.16
C SER A 265 -8.94 -11.78 9.65
N VAL A 266 -9.86 -11.68 10.61
CA VAL A 266 -10.58 -12.84 11.13
C VAL A 266 -11.40 -13.52 10.04
N ASN A 267 -12.00 -12.77 9.12
CA ASN A 267 -12.81 -13.36 8.07
C ASN A 267 -11.97 -14.21 7.10
N VAL A 268 -10.76 -13.75 6.77
CA VAL A 268 -9.85 -14.51 5.91
C VAL A 268 -9.40 -15.80 6.62
N ARG A 269 -9.15 -15.75 7.92
CA ARG A 269 -8.91 -16.97 8.72
C ARG A 269 -10.09 -17.93 8.74
N ASN A 270 -11.30 -17.42 8.54
CA ASN A 270 -12.54 -18.19 8.43
C ASN A 270 -12.87 -18.61 6.98
N GLY A 271 -11.96 -18.39 6.02
CA GLY A 271 -12.08 -18.88 4.64
C GLY A 271 -12.55 -17.86 3.59
N GLU A 272 -12.72 -16.57 3.94
CA GLU A 272 -12.89 -15.52 2.91
C GLU A 272 -11.58 -15.29 2.14
N SER A 273 -11.68 -14.90 0.87
CA SER A 273 -10.50 -14.51 0.11
C SER A 273 -10.01 -13.12 0.55
N PRO A 274 -8.70 -12.92 0.72
CA PRO A 274 -8.17 -11.66 1.22
C PRO A 274 -8.30 -10.51 0.21
N ILE A 275 -8.45 -9.31 0.76
CA ILE A 275 -8.34 -8.03 0.06
C ILE A 275 -6.96 -7.44 0.32
N THR A 276 -6.29 -7.04 -0.76
CA THR A 276 -4.97 -6.42 -0.74
C THR A 276 -5.03 -4.95 -1.18
N TYR A 277 -3.92 -4.21 -1.05
CA TYR A 277 -3.84 -2.87 -1.65
C TYR A 277 -4.01 -2.88 -3.16
N GLN A 278 -3.61 -3.97 -3.84
CA GLN A 278 -3.84 -4.13 -5.28
C GLN A 278 -5.34 -4.18 -5.60
N ASP A 279 -6.12 -4.91 -4.80
CA ASP A 279 -7.57 -5.00 -5.01
C ASP A 279 -8.25 -3.65 -4.81
N ILE A 280 -7.87 -2.95 -3.74
CA ILE A 280 -8.39 -1.61 -3.44
C ILE A 280 -7.95 -0.63 -4.54
N ALA A 281 -6.72 -0.67 -5.03
CA ALA A 281 -6.27 0.19 -6.13
C ALA A 281 -7.12 0.03 -7.40
N ASN A 282 -7.62 -1.18 -7.64
CA ASN A 282 -8.40 -1.51 -8.83
C ASN A 282 -9.92 -1.53 -8.58
N TYR A 283 -10.42 -1.10 -7.42
CA TYR A 283 -11.81 -1.33 -7.03
C TYR A 283 -12.82 -0.75 -8.03
N ARG A 284 -12.50 0.37 -8.68
CA ARG A 284 -13.36 1.00 -9.71
C ARG A 284 -13.58 0.09 -10.92
N SER A 285 -12.56 -0.66 -11.34
CA SER A 285 -12.69 -1.65 -12.41
C SER A 285 -13.67 -2.78 -12.08
N PHE A 286 -13.91 -3.06 -10.78
CA PHE A 286 -14.93 -4.02 -10.36
C PHE A 286 -16.34 -3.44 -10.53
N ILE A 287 -16.52 -2.14 -10.27
CA ILE A 287 -17.80 -1.45 -10.49
C ILE A 287 -18.08 -1.33 -12.00
N ASP A 288 -17.09 -0.89 -12.78
CA ASP A 288 -17.21 -0.73 -14.24
C ASP A 288 -17.62 -2.04 -14.93
N GLY A 289 -17.06 -3.17 -14.46
CA GLY A 289 -17.34 -4.50 -14.97
C GLY A 289 -18.19 -5.36 -14.04
N ALA A 290 -19.07 -4.76 -13.23
CA ALA A 290 -19.96 -5.50 -12.35
C ALA A 290 -21.05 -6.24 -13.14
N ASP A 291 -21.40 -7.44 -12.69
CA ASP A 291 -22.47 -8.25 -13.28
C ASP A 291 -23.85 -7.74 -12.85
N ASP A 292 -23.97 -7.33 -11.59
CA ASP A 292 -25.18 -6.71 -11.05
C ASP A 292 -24.83 -5.50 -10.17
N ILE A 293 -25.65 -4.44 -10.26
CA ILE A 293 -25.52 -3.24 -9.41
C ILE A 293 -26.89 -2.93 -8.81
N PHE A 294 -26.91 -2.64 -7.51
CA PHE A 294 -28.09 -2.23 -6.77
C PHE A 294 -27.84 -0.91 -6.05
N VAL A 295 -28.94 -0.24 -5.69
CA VAL A 295 -28.93 0.91 -4.79
C VAL A 295 -29.84 0.61 -3.62
N ASP A 296 -29.31 0.76 -2.41
CA ASP A 296 -30.07 0.67 -1.16
C ASP A 296 -29.57 1.71 -0.14
N ASN A 297 -30.49 2.51 0.41
CA ASN A 297 -30.17 3.51 1.44
C ASN A 297 -28.95 4.39 1.07
N ASN A 298 -28.91 4.91 -0.17
CA ASN A 298 -27.80 5.68 -0.74
C ASN A 298 -26.47 4.93 -0.88
N HIS A 299 -26.46 3.60 -0.81
CA HIS A 299 -25.30 2.77 -1.14
C HIS A 299 -25.45 2.21 -2.54
N LEU A 300 -24.45 2.43 -3.38
CA LEU A 300 -24.25 1.69 -4.62
C LEU A 300 -23.50 0.40 -4.27
N ILE A 301 -24.13 -0.73 -4.57
CA ILE A 301 -23.61 -2.07 -4.24
C ILE A 301 -23.40 -2.81 -5.55
N ALA A 302 -22.15 -3.04 -5.91
CA ALA A 302 -21.75 -3.75 -7.12
C ALA A 302 -21.30 -5.18 -6.78
N PHE A 303 -21.83 -6.14 -7.53
CA PHE A 303 -21.48 -7.56 -7.44
C PHE A 303 -20.78 -7.99 -8.73
N LYS A 304 -19.69 -8.75 -8.59
CA LYS A 304 -18.93 -9.31 -9.71
C LYS A 304 -18.56 -10.77 -9.44
N GLN A 305 -18.91 -11.67 -10.35
CA GLN A 305 -18.52 -13.08 -10.31
C GLN A 305 -17.10 -13.25 -10.86
N ILE A 306 -16.17 -13.66 -10.01
CA ILE A 306 -14.74 -13.83 -10.34
C ILE A 306 -14.07 -14.77 -9.33
N ASN A 307 -13.82 -16.02 -9.70
CA ASN A 307 -13.17 -17.04 -8.84
C ASN A 307 -13.76 -17.05 -7.41
N GLY A 308 -15.08 -17.25 -7.34
CA GLY A 308 -15.89 -16.75 -6.24
C GLY A 308 -16.59 -15.46 -6.69
N TYR A 309 -16.76 -14.50 -5.79
CA TYR A 309 -17.29 -13.20 -6.14
C TYR A 309 -16.67 -12.07 -5.31
N ALA A 310 -16.73 -10.86 -5.85
CA ALA A 310 -16.40 -9.63 -5.14
C ALA A 310 -17.64 -8.74 -4.99
N VAL A 311 -17.68 -8.03 -3.87
CA VAL A 311 -18.69 -7.00 -3.60
C VAL A 311 -17.98 -5.71 -3.28
N VAL A 312 -18.42 -4.63 -3.93
CA VAL A 312 -17.93 -3.27 -3.69
C VAL A 312 -19.10 -2.39 -3.30
N VAL A 313 -18.93 -1.62 -2.23
CA VAL A 313 -19.96 -0.71 -1.74
C VAL A 313 -19.42 0.71 -1.68
N GLU A 314 -20.02 1.60 -2.47
CA GLU A 314 -19.81 3.05 -2.36
C GLU A 314 -21.05 3.71 -1.75
N GLN A 315 -20.83 4.62 -0.79
CA GLN A 315 -21.91 5.43 -0.22
C GLN A 315 -21.98 6.79 -0.92
N ALA A 316 -23.16 7.17 -1.38
CA ALA A 316 -23.47 8.50 -1.81
C ALA A 316 -23.60 9.45 -0.60
N VAL A 317 -22.69 10.41 -0.52
CA VAL A 317 -22.67 11.46 0.51
C VAL A 317 -23.19 12.77 -0.08
N ASN A 318 -24.50 12.98 0.04
CA ASN A 318 -25.26 14.05 -0.63
C ASN A 318 -24.62 15.43 -0.48
N ARG A 319 -24.29 15.81 0.76
CA ARG A 319 -23.77 17.14 1.11
C ARG A 319 -22.41 17.45 0.47
N LYS A 320 -21.59 16.42 0.29
CA LYS A 320 -20.26 16.54 -0.32
C LYS A 320 -20.29 16.29 -1.83
N SER A 321 -21.36 15.68 -2.35
CA SER A 321 -21.45 15.21 -3.73
C SER A 321 -20.29 14.26 -4.04
N GLU A 322 -20.16 13.23 -3.20
CA GLU A 322 -19.09 12.25 -3.27
C GLU A 322 -19.68 10.83 -3.18
N LEU A 323 -19.12 9.91 -3.96
CA LEU A 323 -19.25 8.48 -3.77
C LEU A 323 -18.03 8.02 -2.96
N VAL A 324 -18.23 7.59 -1.72
CA VAL A 324 -17.15 7.20 -0.83
C VAL A 324 -17.10 5.68 -0.75
N LEU A 325 -15.98 5.05 -1.11
CA LEU A 325 -15.81 3.61 -0.88
C LEU A 325 -16.01 3.32 0.61
N LYS A 326 -16.88 2.37 0.95
CA LYS A 326 -17.13 1.98 2.36
C LYS A 326 -16.59 0.60 2.67
N THR A 327 -16.78 -0.34 1.76
CA THR A 327 -16.23 -1.67 1.92
C THR A 327 -16.03 -2.34 0.57
N MET A 328 -15.14 -3.32 0.58
CA MET A 328 -14.88 -4.24 -0.49
C MET A 328 -14.53 -5.57 0.16
N TYR A 329 -15.08 -6.66 -0.36
CA TYR A 329 -14.73 -8.01 0.09
C TYR A 329 -14.88 -9.02 -1.04
N LYS A 330 -14.22 -10.16 -0.87
CA LYS A 330 -14.33 -11.32 -1.74
C LYS A 330 -14.82 -12.50 -0.93
N SER A 331 -15.61 -13.36 -1.56
CA SER A 331 -16.06 -14.60 -0.95
C SER A 331 -16.18 -15.69 -2.01
N ASN A 332 -16.28 -16.93 -1.56
CA ASN A 332 -16.37 -18.09 -2.44
C ASN A 332 -17.83 -18.33 -2.89
N GLY A 333 -18.00 -19.02 -4.01
CA GLY A 333 -19.31 -19.39 -4.54
C GLY A 333 -19.92 -18.37 -5.50
N ASP A 334 -21.24 -18.40 -5.64
CA ASP A 334 -22.02 -17.50 -6.50
C ASP A 334 -22.52 -16.29 -5.69
N TYR A 335 -22.32 -15.08 -6.20
CA TYR A 335 -22.81 -13.87 -5.53
C TYR A 335 -24.34 -13.84 -5.38
N LYS A 336 -25.07 -14.56 -6.23
CA LYS A 336 -26.54 -14.67 -6.16
C LYS A 336 -26.99 -15.43 -4.92
N ASP A 337 -26.11 -16.24 -4.33
CA ASP A 337 -26.39 -16.92 -3.07
C ASP A 337 -26.19 -16.04 -1.84
N ASN A 338 -25.55 -14.88 -2.01
CA ASN A 338 -25.33 -13.93 -0.93
C ASN A 338 -26.66 -13.41 -0.36
N ASN A 339 -26.77 -13.43 0.98
CA ASN A 339 -27.98 -12.97 1.67
C ASN A 339 -28.33 -11.51 1.39
N THR A 340 -27.33 -10.65 1.20
CA THR A 340 -27.55 -9.24 0.83
C THR A 340 -28.11 -9.15 -0.58
N TYR A 341 -27.56 -9.90 -1.53
CA TYR A 341 -28.09 -9.95 -2.90
C TYR A 341 -29.57 -10.39 -2.94
N LYS A 342 -29.89 -11.48 -2.23
CA LYS A 342 -31.27 -12.00 -2.13
C LYS A 342 -32.23 -10.94 -1.59
N LYS A 343 -31.86 -10.27 -0.50
CA LYS A 343 -32.66 -9.16 0.08
C LYS A 343 -32.86 -7.99 -0.88
N LEU A 344 -31.82 -7.63 -1.65
CA LEU A 344 -31.88 -6.54 -2.62
C LEU A 344 -32.75 -6.86 -3.85
N GLN A 345 -32.90 -8.14 -4.18
CA GLN A 345 -33.82 -8.57 -5.23
C GLN A 345 -35.27 -8.49 -4.74
N ASP A 346 -35.53 -8.85 -3.48
CA ASP A 346 -36.88 -8.82 -2.90
C ASP A 346 -37.43 -7.40 -2.71
N THR A 347 -36.56 -6.39 -2.58
CA THR A 347 -36.94 -4.97 -2.48
C THR A 347 -37.16 -4.29 -3.82
N LYS A 348 -36.90 -4.95 -4.96
CA LYS A 348 -37.35 -4.41 -6.26
C LYS A 348 -38.88 -4.46 -6.29
N PRO A 349 -39.59 -3.37 -6.65
CA PRO A 349 -41.03 -3.44 -6.81
C PRO A 349 -41.35 -4.56 -7.80
N SER A 350 -42.21 -5.49 -7.38
CA SER A 350 -42.83 -6.48 -8.24
C SER A 350 -43.21 -5.79 -9.55
N LYS A 351 -42.59 -6.20 -10.65
CA LYS A 351 -43.07 -5.81 -11.98
C LYS A 351 -44.55 -6.20 -11.99
N GLY A 352 -45.42 -5.20 -12.09
CA GLY A 352 -46.86 -5.41 -12.19
C GLY A 352 -47.12 -6.55 -13.16
N GLN A 353 -47.84 -7.57 -12.68
CA GLN A 353 -48.37 -8.61 -13.55
C GLN A 353 -49.20 -7.94 -14.65
N PRO A 354 -49.14 -8.50 -15.88
CA PRO A 354 -49.73 -7.90 -17.08
C PRO A 354 -51.24 -7.66 -17.00
#